data_AF-A0A1J8Q5S9-F1
#
_entry.id   AF-A0A1J8Q5S9-F1
#
_cell.length_a   1.000
_cell.length_b   1.000
_cell.length_c   1.000
_cell.angle_alpha   90.00
_cell.angle_beta   90.00
_cell.angle_gamma   90.00
#
_symmetry.space_group_name_H-M   'P 1'
#
loop_
_entity.id
_entity.type
_entity.pdbx_description
1 polymer ?
#
loop_
_entity_poly.entity_id
_entity_poly.type
_entity_poly.pdbx_seq_one_letter_code
_entity_poly.pdbx_strand_id
1 'polypeptide(L)'
;MPNREGTTLEVSSLLSDTVRSCKRLVKLNRPPLLNSAAWKYFSNLPTLDTLSIFGSSVLGSFALLDQDDLDFLNVRTFSFYTRMAADATTVIQRPEFPSLKKFALYFDNSSLEHNLL
;
A
#
# COMPACT_ATOMS: atom_id res chain seq x y z
N MET A 1 7.02 -29.96 11.20
CA MET A 1 6.80 -28.49 11.27
C MET A 1 6.49 -28.02 9.87
N PRO A 2 5.24 -27.62 9.54
CA PRO A 2 4.96 -27.13 8.19
C PRO A 2 5.66 -25.78 7.97
N ASN A 3 6.23 -25.60 6.79
CA ASN A 3 6.96 -24.41 6.36
C ASN A 3 6.06 -23.16 6.50
N ARG A 4 6.38 -22.26 7.42
CA ARG A 4 5.67 -20.98 7.62
C ARG A 4 5.62 -20.10 6.37
N GLU A 5 6.58 -20.26 5.47
CA GLU A 5 6.66 -19.51 4.20
C GLU A 5 5.63 -20.00 3.16
N GLY A 6 5.35 -21.31 3.11
CA GLY A 6 4.37 -21.88 2.16
C GLY A 6 2.95 -21.38 2.44
N THR A 7 2.60 -21.22 3.70
CA THR A 7 1.26 -20.75 4.12
C THR A 7 1.07 -19.25 3.87
N THR A 8 2.15 -18.45 3.93
CA THR A 8 2.06 -16.99 3.81
C THR A 8 1.86 -16.56 2.35
N LEU A 9 2.50 -17.26 1.40
CA LEU A 9 2.35 -16.98 -0.04
C LEU A 9 0.97 -17.38 -0.56
N GLU A 10 0.42 -18.52 -0.13
CA GLU A 10 -0.93 -18.95 -0.52
C GLU A 10 -2.02 -18.00 -0.03
N VAL A 11 -1.91 -17.51 1.21
CA VAL A 11 -2.86 -16.54 1.77
C VAL A 11 -2.78 -15.20 1.03
N SER A 12 -1.59 -14.74 0.66
CA SER A 12 -1.43 -13.53 -0.17
C SER A 12 -2.06 -13.69 -1.56
N SER A 13 -1.90 -14.85 -2.20
CA SER A 13 -2.52 -15.14 -3.50
C SER A 13 -4.04 -15.15 -3.42
N LEU A 14 -4.63 -15.84 -2.43
CA LEU A 14 -6.07 -15.92 -2.25
C LEU A 14 -6.69 -14.54 -1.96
N LEU A 15 -6.02 -13.72 -1.15
CA LEU A 15 -6.43 -12.35 -0.88
C LEU A 15 -6.35 -11.48 -2.13
N SER A 16 -5.28 -11.58 -2.91
CA SER A 16 -5.15 -10.89 -4.19
C SER A 16 -6.27 -11.26 -5.17
N ASP A 17 -6.67 -12.52 -5.24
CA ASP A 17 -7.75 -12.97 -6.12
C ASP A 17 -9.11 -12.42 -5.68
N THR A 18 -9.36 -12.47 -4.37
CA THR A 18 -10.57 -11.91 -3.75
C THR A 18 -10.66 -10.42 -4.01
N VAL A 19 -9.55 -9.70 -3.83
CA VAL A 19 -9.41 -8.27 -4.08
C VAL A 19 -9.71 -7.92 -5.54
N ARG A 20 -9.21 -8.71 -6.51
CA ARG A 20 -9.45 -8.48 -7.94
C ARG A 20 -10.92 -8.66 -8.36
N SER A 21 -11.74 -9.29 -7.52
CA SER A 21 -13.19 -9.37 -7.73
C SER A 21 -13.92 -8.05 -7.37
N CYS A 22 -13.28 -7.17 -6.60
CA CYS A 22 -13.88 -5.93 -6.11
C CYS A 22 -13.89 -4.79 -7.15
N LYS A 23 -14.87 -4.83 -8.07
CA LYS A 23 -15.00 -3.85 -9.18
C LYS A 23 -15.46 -2.44 -8.79
N ARG A 24 -15.90 -2.24 -7.54
CA ARG A 24 -16.50 -0.97 -7.06
C ARG A 24 -15.85 -0.47 -5.78
N LEU A 25 -14.62 -0.88 -5.52
CA LEU A 25 -13.90 -0.45 -4.33
C LEU A 25 -13.63 1.06 -4.43
N VAL A 26 -14.13 1.81 -3.46
CA VAL A 26 -13.96 3.27 -3.40
C VAL A 26 -12.80 3.67 -2.50
N LYS A 27 -12.61 2.91 -1.40
CA LYS A 27 -11.58 3.18 -0.39
C LYS A 27 -10.84 1.90 -0.09
N LEU A 28 -9.52 1.94 -0.19
CA LEU A 28 -8.63 0.86 0.25
C LEU A 28 -7.83 1.34 1.45
N ASN A 29 -8.17 0.81 2.64
CA ASN A 29 -7.50 1.16 3.89
C ASN A 29 -6.77 -0.06 4.44
N ARG A 30 -5.52 0.11 4.85
CA ARG A 30 -4.70 -0.95 5.48
C ARG A 30 -4.69 -2.24 4.64
N PRO A 31 -4.30 -2.20 3.35
CA PRO A 31 -4.21 -3.42 2.58
C PRO A 31 -3.24 -4.40 3.25
N PRO A 32 -3.56 -5.71 3.25
CA PRO A 32 -2.62 -6.74 3.66
C PRO A 32 -1.43 -6.77 2.68
N LEU A 33 -0.48 -7.68 2.88
CA LEU A 33 0.60 -7.88 1.91
C LEU A 33 0.02 -8.45 0.60
N LEU A 34 -0.06 -7.60 -0.41
CA LEU A 34 -0.58 -7.91 -1.74
C LEU A 34 0.55 -8.09 -2.74
N ASN A 35 0.33 -8.95 -3.74
CA ASN A 35 1.25 -9.09 -4.86
C ASN A 35 1.11 -7.95 -5.88
N SER A 36 2.09 -7.83 -6.78
CA SER A 36 2.13 -6.80 -7.83
C SER A 36 0.86 -6.79 -8.72
N ALA A 37 0.31 -7.96 -9.03
CA ALA A 37 -0.92 -8.08 -9.83
C ALA A 37 -2.15 -7.42 -9.16
N ALA A 38 -2.27 -7.51 -7.83
CA ALA A 38 -3.35 -6.85 -7.11
C ALA A 38 -3.16 -5.32 -7.06
N TRP A 39 -1.92 -4.85 -6.90
CA TRP A 39 -1.62 -3.41 -6.97
C TRP A 39 -1.91 -2.85 -8.36
N LYS A 40 -1.54 -3.56 -9.44
CA LYS A 40 -1.85 -3.17 -10.82
C LYS A 40 -3.35 -3.15 -11.10
N TYR A 41 -4.12 -4.05 -10.48
CA TYR A 41 -5.57 -3.99 -10.57
C TYR A 41 -6.14 -2.73 -9.90
N PHE A 42 -5.63 -2.39 -8.72
CA PHE A 42 -6.10 -1.23 -7.96
C PHE A 42 -5.71 0.11 -8.58
N SER A 43 -4.50 0.24 -9.14
CA SER A 43 -4.08 1.46 -9.83
C SER A 43 -5.05 1.80 -10.97
N ASN A 44 -5.47 0.77 -11.72
CA ASN A 44 -6.41 0.91 -12.84
C ASN A 44 -7.89 0.97 -12.43
N LEU A 45 -8.24 0.86 -11.14
CA LEU A 45 -9.63 0.81 -10.72
C LEU A 45 -10.24 2.22 -10.71
N PRO A 46 -11.21 2.54 -11.60
CA PRO A 46 -11.71 3.91 -11.76
C PRO A 46 -12.52 4.39 -10.55
N THR A 47 -13.02 3.47 -9.73
CA THR A 47 -13.79 3.79 -8.54
C THR A 47 -12.91 4.11 -7.34
N LEU A 48 -11.62 3.75 -7.37
CA LEU A 48 -10.73 3.90 -6.23
C LEU A 48 -10.34 5.36 -6.05
N ASP A 49 -10.92 5.99 -5.03
CA ASP A 49 -10.74 7.41 -4.72
C ASP A 49 -9.78 7.61 -3.54
N THR A 50 -9.81 6.71 -2.56
CA THR A 50 -9.00 6.82 -1.34
C THR A 50 -8.10 5.59 -1.19
N LEU A 51 -6.81 5.82 -1.01
CA LEU A 51 -5.81 4.79 -0.71
C LEU A 51 -5.10 5.13 0.59
N SER A 52 -5.02 4.19 1.53
CA SER A 52 -4.32 4.38 2.78
C SER A 52 -3.50 3.16 3.18
N ILE A 53 -2.18 3.31 3.21
CA ILE A 53 -1.21 2.23 3.43
C ILE A 53 -0.60 2.40 4.82
N PHE A 54 -0.87 1.46 5.72
CA PHE A 54 -0.40 1.56 7.11
C PHE A 54 0.13 0.21 7.63
N GLY A 55 1.13 0.24 8.52
CA GLY A 55 1.64 -0.94 9.26
C GLY A 55 2.99 -1.47 8.75
N SER A 56 3.40 -2.65 9.21
CA SER A 56 4.67 -3.30 8.81
C SER A 56 4.73 -3.67 7.32
N SER A 57 3.58 -3.72 6.64
CA SER A 57 3.46 -3.91 5.19
C SER A 57 3.87 -2.68 4.38
N VAL A 58 4.14 -1.54 5.02
CA VAL A 58 4.49 -0.27 4.38
C VAL A 58 5.77 -0.38 3.55
N LEU A 59 6.84 -1.00 4.07
CA LEU A 59 8.10 -1.16 3.33
C LEU A 59 7.92 -2.03 2.08
N GLY A 60 7.18 -3.14 2.20
CA GLY A 60 6.85 -4.00 1.07
C GLY A 60 5.90 -3.37 0.06
N SER A 61 4.95 -2.55 0.54
CA SER A 61 4.00 -1.84 -0.33
C SER A 61 4.67 -0.71 -1.09
N PHE A 62 5.59 0.05 -0.48
CA PHE A 62 6.36 1.08 -1.17
C PHE A 62 7.34 0.52 -2.19
N ALA A 63 8.00 -0.61 -1.88
CA ALA A 63 8.84 -1.31 -2.85
C ALA A 63 8.03 -1.83 -4.06
N LEU A 64 6.73 -2.12 -3.87
CA LEU A 64 5.83 -2.47 -4.96
C LEU A 64 5.30 -1.24 -5.71
N LEU A 65 5.19 -0.09 -5.04
CA LEU A 65 4.99 1.21 -5.72
C LEU A 65 6.21 1.60 -6.55
N ASP A 66 7.42 1.15 -6.18
CA ASP A 66 8.64 1.31 -6.99
C ASP A 66 8.72 0.36 -8.20
N GLN A 67 7.75 -0.56 -8.39
CA GLN A 67 7.68 -1.35 -9.62
C GLN A 67 6.89 -0.59 -10.70
N ASP A 68 7.44 -0.60 -11.91
CA ASP A 68 6.92 0.15 -13.05
C ASP A 68 5.45 -0.19 -13.42
N ASP A 69 4.73 0.84 -13.86
CA ASP A 69 3.34 0.90 -14.35
C ASP A 69 2.19 0.88 -13.32
N LEU A 70 2.37 1.49 -12.14
CA LEU A 70 1.26 1.73 -11.20
C LEU A 70 0.73 3.17 -11.27
N ASP A 71 -0.23 3.40 -12.18
CA ASP A 71 -0.88 4.71 -12.31
C ASP A 71 -2.18 4.79 -11.50
N PHE A 72 -2.16 5.39 -10.31
CA PHE A 72 -3.35 5.64 -9.48
C PHE A 72 -4.11 6.89 -9.97
N LEU A 73 -4.55 6.86 -11.22
CA LEU A 73 -5.13 8.00 -11.93
C LEU A 73 -6.34 8.64 -11.25
N ASN A 74 -7.09 7.84 -10.47
CA ASN A 74 -8.36 8.27 -9.85
C ASN A 74 -8.26 8.52 -8.34
N VAL A 75 -7.12 8.22 -7.73
CA VAL A 75 -6.93 8.41 -6.29
C VAL A 75 -6.80 9.90 -5.98
N ARG A 76 -7.71 10.40 -5.15
CA ARG A 76 -7.76 11.80 -4.69
C ARG A 76 -7.25 11.98 -3.28
N THR A 77 -7.31 10.92 -2.47
CA THR A 77 -6.85 10.93 -1.09
C THR A 77 -5.84 9.81 -0.88
N PHE A 78 -4.60 10.16 -0.52
CA PHE A 78 -3.55 9.20 -0.19
C PHE A 78 -3.10 9.38 1.25
N SER A 79 -2.85 8.28 1.97
CA SER A 79 -2.36 8.36 3.35
C SER A 79 -1.38 7.24 3.65
N PHE A 80 -0.29 7.53 4.35
CA PHE A 80 0.71 6.52 4.67
C PHE A 80 1.50 6.79 5.95
N TYR A 81 2.06 5.71 6.52
CA TYR A 81 3.10 5.83 7.55
C TYR A 81 4.48 5.93 6.90
N THR A 82 5.35 6.74 7.48
CA THR A 82 6.79 6.76 7.18
C THR A 82 7.61 6.83 8.46
N ARG A 83 8.87 6.37 8.39
CA ARG A 83 9.88 6.59 9.43
C ARG A 83 10.83 7.74 9.10
N MET A 84 10.89 8.14 7.83
CA MET A 84 11.82 9.17 7.36
C MET A 84 11.10 10.24 6.54
N ALA A 85 11.52 11.49 6.73
CA ALA A 85 11.06 12.60 5.89
C ALA A 85 11.43 12.41 4.40
N ALA A 86 12.49 11.64 4.13
CA ALA A 86 12.90 11.29 2.76
C ALA A 86 11.80 10.51 2.03
N ASP A 87 11.21 9.49 2.67
CA ASP A 87 10.13 8.68 2.07
C ASP A 87 8.90 9.55 1.78
N ALA A 88 8.65 10.59 2.60
CA ALA A 88 7.61 11.56 2.34
C ALA A 88 7.79 12.29 1.01
N THR A 89 9.03 12.71 0.77
CA THR A 89 9.39 13.50 -0.41
C THR A 89 9.35 12.61 -1.66
N THR A 90 9.84 11.36 -1.54
CA THR A 90 9.73 10.34 -2.59
C THR A 90 8.29 10.12 -3.02
N VAL A 91 7.36 9.99 -2.08
CA VAL A 91 5.94 9.81 -2.39
C VAL A 91 5.31 11.05 -3.03
N ILE A 92 5.62 12.26 -2.55
CA ILE A 92 5.02 13.50 -3.08
C ILE A 92 5.50 13.80 -4.49
N GLN A 93 6.74 13.41 -4.83
CA GLN A 93 7.34 13.65 -6.14
C GLN A 93 6.91 12.62 -7.21
N ARG A 94 6.13 11.62 -6.85
CA ARG A 94 5.72 10.52 -7.74
C ARG A 94 4.64 10.94 -8.74
N PRO A 95 4.84 10.76 -10.05
CA PRO A 95 3.81 11.01 -11.07
C PRO A 95 2.59 10.08 -10.96
N GLU A 96 2.67 8.99 -10.20
CA GLU A 96 1.67 7.93 -10.07
C GLU A 96 0.30 8.40 -9.53
N PHE A 97 0.22 9.59 -8.93
CA PHE A 97 -1.00 10.14 -8.32
C PHE A 97 -1.43 11.48 -8.94
N PRO A 98 -1.76 11.54 -10.25
CA PRO A 98 -2.02 12.81 -10.93
C PRO A 98 -3.31 13.53 -10.45
N SER A 99 -4.24 12.80 -9.83
CA SER A 99 -5.51 13.36 -9.32
C SER A 99 -5.49 13.68 -7.83
N LEU A 100 -4.33 13.60 -7.16
CA LEU A 100 -4.24 13.73 -5.71
C LEU A 100 -4.65 15.14 -5.25
N LYS A 101 -5.64 15.22 -4.37
CA LYS A 101 -6.13 16.48 -3.79
C LYS A 101 -5.82 16.60 -2.30
N LYS A 102 -5.65 15.47 -1.63
CA LYS A 102 -5.39 15.38 -0.19
C LYS A 102 -4.34 14.32 0.06
N PHE A 103 -3.37 14.65 0.88
CA PHE A 103 -2.41 13.67 1.41
C PHE A 103 -2.32 13.81 2.92
N ALA A 104 -2.09 12.68 3.59
CA ALA A 104 -1.81 12.65 5.02
C ALA A 104 -0.61 11.73 5.29
N LEU A 105 0.28 12.20 6.14
CA LEU A 105 1.49 11.48 6.51
C LEU A 105 1.51 11.28 8.01
N TYR A 106 1.84 10.06 8.41
CA TYR A 106 1.94 9.69 9.81
C TYR A 106 3.35 9.19 10.09
N PHE A 107 3.97 9.67 11.16
CA PHE A 107 5.27 9.17 11.57
C PHE A 107 5.10 7.94 12.45
N ASP A 108 5.70 6.84 12.04
CA ASP A 108 5.78 5.63 12.86
C ASP A 108 6.90 5.80 13.90
N ASN A 109 6.52 6.22 15.11
CA ASN A 109 7.44 6.41 16.23
C ASN A 109 7.73 5.12 17.00
N SER A 110 7.41 3.94 16.46
CA SER A 110 7.56 2.66 17.17
C SER A 110 9.01 2.21 17.44
N SER A 111 10.00 3.10 17.38
CA SER A 111 11.41 2.83 17.68
C SER A 111 11.83 3.20 19.10
N LEU A 112 10.91 3.44 20.04
CA LEU A 112 11.25 3.74 21.45
C LEU A 112 10.74 2.75 22.50
N GLU A 113 10.12 1.62 22.12
CA GLU A 113 9.52 0.67 23.08
C GLU A 113 10.20 -0.72 23.09
N HIS A 114 11.38 -0.90 22.47
CA HIS A 114 12.09 -2.19 22.48
C HIS A 114 13.40 -2.21 23.28
N ASN A 115 13.69 -1.20 24.12
CA ASN A 115 14.89 -1.18 24.98
C ASN A 115 14.61 -0.87 26.47
N LEU A 116 13.39 -1.16 26.97
CA LEU A 116 13.13 -1.19 28.42
C LEU A 116 12.50 -2.52 28.79
N LEU A 117 13.33 -3.54 28.95
CA LEU A 117 13.26 -4.60 29.97
C LEU A 117 14.47 -5.54 29.83
#